data_AF-A0A9W3G0Q7-F1
#
_entry.id   AF-A0A9W3G0Q7-F1
#
_cell.length_a   1.000
_cell.length_b   1.000
_cell.length_c   1.000
_cell.angle_alpha   90.00
_cell.angle_beta   90.00
_cell.angle_gamma   90.00
#
_symmetry.space_group_name_H-M   'P 1'
#
loop_
_entity.id
_entity.type
_entity.pdbx_description
1 polymer ?
#
loop_
_entity_poly.entity_id
_entity_poly.type
_entity_poly.pdbx_seq_one_letter_code
_entity_poly.pdbx_strand_id
1 'polypeptide(L)'
;MPLPTASRSPSALCLCSSMAPCVLLLGILLLLLPTPAPAPCYTAARSECRRNLKFVPGSWLAGEGVDVTTLQRSGSFPVDTQRFQRPDHTCTLCRNAPQQNALQRLPLALTDWRAHGSGCKR
;
A
#
# COMPACT_ATOMS: atom_id res chain seq x y z
N MET A 1 -1.17 -38.68 64.14
CA MET A 1 -2.16 -37.93 63.35
C MET A 1 -1.51 -37.48 62.03
N PRO A 2 -1.66 -38.24 60.93
CA PRO A 2 -1.49 -37.70 59.60
C PRO A 2 -2.86 -37.44 58.97
N LEU A 3 -2.99 -36.37 58.19
CA LEU A 3 -3.99 -36.28 57.13
C LEU A 3 -3.31 -35.77 55.84
N PRO A 4 -3.77 -36.20 54.65
CA PRO A 4 -2.96 -36.19 53.45
C PRO A 4 -3.42 -35.19 52.37
N THR A 5 -2.53 -35.02 51.39
CA THR A 5 -2.76 -34.71 49.96
C THR A 5 -3.61 -33.49 49.57
N ALA A 6 -2.99 -32.55 48.85
CA ALA A 6 -3.02 -32.48 47.38
C ALA A 6 -2.69 -31.06 46.90
N SER A 7 -2.02 -30.94 45.75
CA SER A 7 -2.48 -30.11 44.61
C SER A 7 -1.31 -29.67 43.71
N ARG A 8 -1.24 -30.30 42.53
CA ARG A 8 -1.01 -29.77 41.17
C ARG A 8 -0.41 -28.35 41.07
N SER A 9 0.66 -28.10 40.31
CA SER A 9 0.68 -27.97 38.82
C SER A 9 1.95 -27.19 38.41
N PRO A 10 2.29 -26.96 37.14
CA PRO A 10 2.38 -27.85 35.98
C PRO A 10 3.81 -27.88 35.40
N SER A 11 4.17 -29.00 34.78
CA SER A 11 5.37 -29.13 33.96
C SER A 11 5.37 -28.12 32.81
N ALA A 12 6.53 -27.49 32.64
CA ALA A 12 6.85 -26.58 31.56
C ALA A 12 6.58 -27.20 30.18
N LEU A 13 5.87 -26.43 29.34
CA LEU A 13 6.15 -26.24 27.92
C LEU A 13 6.55 -27.50 27.10
N CYS A 14 5.72 -28.54 27.10
CA CYS A 14 5.74 -29.57 26.04
C CYS A 14 4.59 -29.34 25.06
N LEU A 15 4.58 -28.22 24.34
CA LEU A 15 3.51 -27.88 23.39
C LEU A 15 3.68 -28.51 21.99
N CYS A 16 4.77 -29.22 21.72
CA CYS A 16 5.11 -29.68 20.36
C CYS A 16 5.39 -31.19 20.25
N SER A 17 4.72 -32.06 21.03
CA SER A 17 4.86 -33.52 20.86
C SER A 17 4.02 -34.10 19.71
N SER A 18 3.15 -33.30 19.09
CA SER A 18 2.31 -33.69 17.95
C SER A 18 2.35 -32.60 16.89
N MET A 19 2.49 -32.98 15.61
CA MET A 19 2.55 -32.02 14.48
C MET A 19 1.20 -31.32 14.24
N ALA A 20 0.09 -31.91 14.68
CA ALA A 20 -1.25 -31.39 14.45
C ALA A 20 -1.51 -30.02 15.14
N PRO A 21 -1.21 -29.83 16.45
CA PRO A 21 -1.38 -28.52 17.09
C PRO A 21 -0.46 -27.43 16.54
N CYS A 22 0.78 -27.77 16.14
CA CYS A 22 1.67 -26.80 15.48
C CYS A 22 1.12 -26.35 14.14
N VAL A 23 0.63 -27.29 13.31
CA VAL A 23 0.03 -26.98 12.01
C VAL A 23 -1.24 -26.15 12.17
N LEU A 24 -2.07 -26.47 13.17
CA LEU A 24 -3.28 -25.68 13.47
C LEU A 24 -2.93 -24.25 13.91
N LEU A 25 -1.92 -24.09 14.79
CA LEU A 25 -1.46 -22.78 15.26
C LEU A 25 -0.88 -21.94 14.12
N LEU A 26 -0.08 -22.55 13.24
CA LEU A 26 0.45 -21.91 12.02
C LEU A 26 -0.66 -21.52 11.05
N GLY A 27 -1.67 -22.38 10.87
CA GLY A 27 -2.84 -22.08 10.03
C GLY A 27 -3.67 -20.91 10.57
N ILE A 28 -3.90 -20.87 11.89
CA ILE A 28 -4.56 -19.74 12.56
C ILE A 28 -3.71 -18.48 12.39
N LEU A 29 -2.41 -18.54 12.63
CA LEU A 29 -1.51 -17.40 12.46
C LEU A 29 -1.56 -16.85 11.02
N LEU A 30 -1.56 -17.72 10.01
CA LEU A 30 -1.72 -17.35 8.58
C LEU A 30 -3.04 -16.63 8.29
N LEU A 31 -4.14 -17.01 8.96
CA LEU A 31 -5.45 -16.36 8.82
C LEU A 31 -5.52 -14.98 9.49
N LEU A 32 -4.68 -14.73 10.49
CA LEU A 32 -4.58 -13.43 11.16
C LEU A 32 -3.70 -12.42 10.39
N LEU A 33 -2.94 -12.86 9.37
CA LEU A 33 -2.16 -11.92 8.57
C LEU A 33 -3.12 -11.01 7.77
N PRO A 34 -2.87 -9.68 7.75
CA PRO A 34 -3.62 -8.78 6.89
C PRO A 34 -3.51 -9.25 5.44
N THR A 35 -4.63 -9.28 4.72
CA THR A 35 -4.57 -9.53 3.28
C THR A 35 -3.71 -8.44 2.63
N PRO A 36 -2.77 -8.81 1.74
CA PRO A 36 -1.96 -7.82 1.05
C PRO A 36 -2.90 -6.88 0.30
N ALA A 37 -2.91 -5.61 0.69
CA ALA A 37 -3.68 -4.60 -0.02
C ALA A 37 -3.15 -4.57 -1.46
N PRO A 38 -4.02 -4.73 -2.48
CA PRO A 38 -3.58 -4.64 -3.85
C PRO A 38 -2.86 -3.31 -4.04
N ALA A 39 -1.72 -3.36 -4.74
CA ALA A 39 -0.99 -2.14 -5.09
C ALA A 39 -1.99 -1.16 -5.71
N PRO A 40 -2.05 0.10 -5.25
CA PRO A 40 -3.06 1.03 -5.72
C PRO A 40 -2.91 1.29 -7.22
N CYS A 41 -1.75 0.97 -7.80
CA CYS A 41 -1.43 1.21 -9.20
C CYS A 41 -1.07 -0.08 -9.95
N TYR A 42 -1.40 -0.13 -11.24
CA TYR A 42 -1.06 -1.22 -12.14
C TYR A 42 -0.75 -0.70 -13.56
N THR A 43 -0.05 -1.50 -14.36
CA THR A 43 0.17 -1.22 -15.78
C THR A 43 -1.09 -1.61 -16.58
N ALA A 44 -1.70 -0.63 -17.23
CA ALA A 44 -2.94 -0.78 -17.98
C ALA A 44 -2.69 -0.83 -19.49
N ALA A 45 -3.57 -1.54 -20.20
CA ALA A 45 -3.53 -1.61 -21.66
C ALA A 45 -3.94 -0.27 -22.31
N ARG A 46 -3.54 -0.07 -23.58
CA ARG A 46 -3.80 1.15 -24.37
C ARG A 46 -5.25 1.63 -24.32
N SER A 47 -6.22 0.73 -24.36
CA SER A 47 -7.65 1.07 -24.34
C SER A 47 -8.09 1.65 -22.99
N GLU A 48 -7.62 1.10 -21.87
CA GLU A 48 -7.85 1.64 -20.52
C GLU A 48 -7.17 2.99 -20.33
N CYS A 49 -5.94 3.13 -20.82
CA CYS A 49 -5.20 4.38 -20.79
C CYS A 49 -5.95 5.50 -21.49
N ARG A 50 -6.59 5.22 -22.64
CA ARG A 50 -7.40 6.19 -23.39
C ARG A 50 -8.71 6.55 -22.70
N ARG A 51 -9.38 5.58 -22.07
CA ARG A 51 -10.67 5.80 -21.38
C ARG A 51 -10.55 6.68 -20.14
N ASN A 52 -9.47 6.54 -19.37
CA ASN A 52 -9.25 7.30 -18.15
C ASN A 52 -8.46 8.57 -18.47
N LEU A 53 -9.01 9.76 -18.24
CA LEU A 53 -8.38 11.03 -18.63
C LEU A 53 -7.77 11.83 -17.47
N LYS A 54 -8.24 11.59 -16.25
CA LYS A 54 -7.81 12.35 -15.06
C LYS A 54 -6.49 11.82 -14.54
N PHE A 55 -5.59 12.72 -14.18
CA PHE A 55 -4.36 12.38 -13.47
C PHE A 55 -4.61 12.29 -11.96
N VAL A 56 -3.72 11.61 -11.25
CA VAL A 56 -3.73 11.64 -9.79
C VAL A 56 -3.55 13.09 -9.27
N PRO A 57 -4.20 13.47 -8.17
CA PRO A 57 -4.10 14.83 -7.63
C PRO A 57 -2.66 15.22 -7.31
N GLY A 58 -2.28 16.46 -7.62
CA GLY A 58 -0.94 17.00 -7.30
C GLY A 58 0.20 16.49 -8.18
N SER A 59 -0.06 15.65 -9.19
CA SER A 59 0.96 15.11 -10.10
C SER A 59 1.83 16.18 -10.78
N TRP A 60 1.25 17.36 -11.06
CA TRP A 60 1.93 18.50 -11.69
C TRP A 60 2.81 19.32 -10.74
N LEU A 61 2.69 19.10 -9.43
CA LEU A 61 3.54 19.75 -8.42
C LEU A 61 4.84 18.98 -8.24
N ALA A 62 4.81 17.66 -8.41
CA ALA A 62 6.00 16.83 -8.35
C ALA A 62 6.89 17.13 -9.56
N GLY A 63 8.10 17.63 -9.33
CA GLY A 63 9.04 17.96 -10.40
C GLY A 63 9.08 19.43 -10.81
N GLU A 64 8.27 20.28 -10.19
CA GLU A 64 8.49 21.73 -10.22
C GLU A 64 9.67 22.11 -9.32
N GLY A 65 10.51 23.04 -9.78
CA GLY A 65 11.64 23.51 -8.99
C GLY A 65 11.19 24.31 -7.76
N VAL A 66 11.93 24.16 -6.66
CA VAL A 66 11.74 24.94 -5.42
C VAL A 66 13.04 25.63 -5.09
N ASP A 67 12.99 26.93 -4.78
CA ASP A 67 14.13 27.64 -4.23
C ASP A 67 14.30 27.26 -2.75
N VAL A 68 15.42 26.61 -2.42
CA VAL A 68 15.70 26.12 -1.07
C VAL A 68 15.91 27.23 -0.03
N THR A 69 16.26 28.44 -0.47
CA THR A 69 16.52 29.58 0.43
C THR A 69 15.23 30.27 0.87
N THR A 70 14.24 30.32 -0.01
CA THR A 70 12.94 30.98 0.24
C THR A 70 11.80 29.99 0.46
N LEU A 71 12.01 28.71 0.15
CA LEU A 71 11.00 27.65 0.10
C LEU A 71 9.83 27.94 -0.85
N GLN A 72 10.04 28.82 -1.82
CA GLN A 72 9.05 29.20 -2.83
C GLN A 72 9.16 28.32 -4.07
N ARG A 73 8.01 28.08 -4.70
CA ARG A 73 7.94 27.43 -6.00
C ARG A 73 8.55 28.35 -7.06
N SER A 74 9.43 27.79 -7.88
CA SER A 74 10.14 28.54 -8.93
C SER A 74 9.26 28.87 -10.15
N GLY A 75 8.10 28.21 -10.31
CA GLY A 75 7.29 28.27 -11.53
C GLY A 75 7.95 27.61 -12.75
N SER A 76 9.11 26.99 -12.58
CA SER A 76 9.85 26.26 -13.62
C SER A 76 9.63 24.76 -13.46
N PHE A 77 9.41 24.07 -14.59
CA PHE A 77 9.07 22.64 -14.64
C PHE A 77 10.15 21.83 -15.38
N PRO A 78 11.30 21.56 -14.74
CA PRO A 78 12.38 20.80 -15.37
C PRO A 78 12.05 19.31 -15.60
N VAL A 79 11.05 18.76 -14.91
CA VAL A 79 10.60 17.38 -15.06
C VAL A 79 9.28 17.33 -15.82
N ASP A 80 9.21 16.50 -16.87
CA ASP A 80 8.00 16.29 -17.66
C ASP A 80 7.02 15.34 -16.96
N THR A 81 6.02 15.92 -16.30
CA THR A 81 4.89 15.18 -15.70
C THR A 81 3.66 15.11 -16.60
N GLN A 82 3.75 15.54 -17.87
CA GLN A 82 2.62 15.51 -18.79
C GLN A 82 2.51 14.14 -19.48
N ARG A 83 3.68 13.54 -19.79
CA ARG A 83 3.73 12.23 -20.43
C ARG A 83 3.29 11.13 -19.48
N PHE A 84 2.42 10.25 -19.97
CA PHE A 84 1.85 9.13 -19.21
C PHE A 84 1.90 7.78 -19.94
N GLN A 85 2.08 7.80 -21.27
CA GLN A 85 2.17 6.58 -22.07
C GLN A 85 3.63 6.14 -22.19
N ARG A 86 3.84 4.84 -22.08
CA ARG A 86 5.08 4.16 -22.42
C ARG A 86 5.18 3.99 -23.95
N PRO A 87 6.37 3.66 -24.48
CA PRO A 87 6.56 3.44 -25.92
C PRO A 87 5.63 2.36 -26.52
N ASP A 88 5.26 1.35 -25.73
CA ASP A 88 4.32 0.28 -26.10
C ASP A 88 2.83 0.69 -25.99
N HIS A 89 2.56 1.98 -25.76
CA HIS A 89 1.23 2.56 -25.54
C HIS A 89 0.49 2.09 -24.28
N THR A 90 1.16 1.39 -23.36
CA THR A 90 0.62 1.14 -22.02
C THR A 90 0.83 2.36 -21.12
N CYS A 91 0.18 2.39 -19.96
CA CYS A 91 0.33 3.44 -18.97
C CYS A 91 0.16 2.88 -17.56
N THR A 92 0.44 3.68 -16.54
CA THR A 92 0.15 3.31 -15.15
C THR A 92 -1.15 3.98 -14.71
N LEU A 93 -2.11 3.18 -14.23
CA LEU A 93 -3.35 3.64 -13.63
C LEU A 93 -3.36 3.33 -12.14
N CYS A 94 -3.87 4.27 -11.35
CA CYS A 94 -3.98 4.14 -9.91
C CYS A 94 -5.45 4.29 -9.45
N ARG A 95 -5.86 3.47 -8.47
CA ARG A 95 -7.14 3.56 -7.78
C ARG A 95 -7.03 4.49 -6.59
N ASN A 96 -7.84 5.54 -6.59
CA ASN A 96 -7.90 6.51 -5.51
C ASN A 96 -9.06 6.21 -4.56
N ALA A 97 -8.80 5.40 -3.53
CA ALA A 97 -9.83 4.99 -2.56
C ALA A 97 -10.52 6.17 -1.85
N PRO A 98 -9.81 7.20 -1.35
CA PRO A 98 -10.44 8.42 -0.82
C PRO A 98 -11.36 9.14 -1.82
N GLN A 99 -11.14 8.95 -3.13
CA GLN A 99 -11.96 9.50 -4.20
C GLN A 99 -12.81 8.41 -4.88
N GLN A 100 -13.55 7.62 -4.07
CA GLN A 100 -14.50 6.62 -4.54
C GLN A 100 -13.89 5.57 -5.50
N ASN A 101 -12.64 5.17 -5.24
CA ASN A 101 -11.87 4.26 -6.10
C ASN A 101 -11.71 4.74 -7.55
N ALA A 102 -11.73 6.05 -7.80
CA ALA A 102 -11.52 6.60 -9.13
C ALA A 102 -10.20 6.11 -9.75
N LEU A 103 -10.25 5.64 -10.99
CA LEU A 103 -9.07 5.30 -11.77
C LEU A 103 -8.47 6.57 -12.37
N GLN A 104 -7.20 6.81 -12.07
CA GLN A 104 -6.47 8.01 -12.45
C GLN A 104 -5.11 7.65 -13.05
N ARG A 105 -4.67 8.40 -14.06
CA ARG A 105 -3.35 8.26 -14.69
C ARG A 105 -2.26 8.70 -13.73
N LEU A 106 -1.19 7.92 -13.67
CA LEU A 106 0.08 8.33 -13.10
C LEU A 106 1.01 8.76 -14.26
N PRO A 107 1.64 9.95 -14.20
CA PRO A 107 2.67 10.33 -15.15
C PRO A 107 3.82 9.33 -15.17
N LEU A 108 4.46 9.21 -16.33
CA LEU A 108 5.56 8.25 -16.54
C LEU A 108 6.77 8.54 -15.63
N ALA A 109 7.00 9.81 -15.29
CA ALA A 109 8.10 10.25 -14.43
C ALA A 109 7.85 9.98 -12.93
N LEU A 110 6.64 9.56 -12.53
CA LEU A 110 6.27 9.37 -11.12
C LEU A 110 6.13 7.90 -10.78
N THR A 111 6.58 7.53 -9.59
CA THR A 111 6.42 6.19 -8.99
C THR A 111 5.78 6.30 -7.62
N ASP A 112 5.47 5.14 -7.01
CA ASP A 112 5.11 5.04 -5.58
C ASP A 112 3.93 5.90 -5.11
N TRP A 113 3.00 6.23 -6.02
CA TRP A 113 1.81 6.98 -5.66
C TRP A 113 0.93 6.19 -4.67
N ARG A 114 0.57 6.83 -3.55
CA ARG A 114 -0.23 6.25 -2.47
C ARG A 114 -1.23 7.26 -1.95
N ALA A 115 -2.51 6.89 -1.98
CA ALA A 115 -3.55 7.65 -1.29
C ALA A 115 -3.52 7.32 0.21
N HIS A 116 -3.52 8.35 1.05
CA HIS A 116 -3.68 8.18 2.50
C HIS A 116 -5.17 8.24 2.86
N GLY A 117 -5.52 7.65 4.00
CA GLY A 117 -6.90 7.69 4.50
C GLY A 117 -7.39 9.12 4.75
N SER A 118 -8.71 9.29 4.82
CA SER A 118 -9.36 10.58 5.09
C SER A 118 -9.25 11.05 6.55
N GLY A 119 -8.71 10.23 7.44
CA GLY A 119 -8.54 10.55 8.85
C GLY A 119 -7.45 11.60 9.06
N CYS A 120 -7.84 12.85 9.20
CA CYS A 120 -6.96 13.92 9.68
C CYS A 120 -7.08 14.00 11.21
N LYS A 121 -5.95 13.86 11.93
CA LYS A 121 -5.92 14.13 13.36
C LYS A 121 -5.99 15.64 13.55
N ARG A 122 -7.02 16.08 14.28
CA ARG A 122 -7.18 17.48 14.66
C ARG A 122 -6.42 17.75 15.95
#